data_AF-A0A1N6ES19-F1
#
_entry.id   AF-A0A1N6ES19-F1
#
_cell.length_a   1.000
_cell.length_b   1.000
_cell.length_c   1.000
_cell.angle_alpha   90.00
_cell.angle_beta   90.00
_cell.angle_gamma   90.00
#
_symmetry.space_group_name_H-M   'P 1'
#
loop_
_entity.id
_entity.type
_entity.pdbx_description
1 polymer ?
#
loop_
_entity_poly.entity_id
_entity_poly.type
_entity_poly.pdbx_seq_one_letter_code
_entity_poly.pdbx_strand_id
1 'polypeptide(L)'
;MRIVFLIFIFIIILTGCNEKDSSTQQKNEDILPNKIAESNQENNVILGEDLPEINAYAKNIYKKNNVIYIEIDLIEIKYENVDDKIIVNNNPKIRTYIIDKSSLIYSNDCKELTVSELFKIKEKLLKDHSIIIVGTSEHGKMKSLNFGCYG
;
A
#
# COMPACT_ATOMS: atom_id res chain seq x y z
N MET A 1 -13.13 32.75 -39.10
CA MET A 1 -13.73 33.81 -38.25
C MET A 1 -14.98 33.20 -37.61
N ARG A 2 -15.20 33.11 -36.30
CA ARG A 2 -14.58 33.69 -35.10
C ARG A 2 -14.66 32.63 -33.98
N ILE A 3 -13.56 32.41 -33.29
CA ILE A 3 -13.51 31.67 -32.02
C ILE A 3 -13.95 32.66 -30.94
N VAL A 4 -15.01 32.34 -30.20
CA VAL A 4 -15.45 33.14 -29.05
C VAL A 4 -14.93 32.46 -27.79
N PHE A 5 -13.81 32.97 -27.29
CA PHE A 5 -13.28 32.68 -25.96
C PHE A 5 -14.11 33.47 -24.95
N LEU A 6 -14.85 32.79 -24.08
CA LEU A 6 -15.49 33.37 -22.91
C LEU A 6 -14.59 33.12 -21.70
N ILE A 7 -13.86 34.15 -21.28
CA ILE A 7 -13.07 34.16 -20.05
C ILE A 7 -13.95 34.82 -18.97
N PHE A 8 -14.36 34.05 -17.97
CA PHE A 8 -14.96 34.60 -16.76
C PHE A 8 -13.86 34.91 -15.74
N ILE A 9 -13.65 36.20 -15.50
CA ILE A 9 -12.79 36.72 -14.42
C ILE A 9 -13.70 36.96 -13.22
N PHE A 10 -13.48 36.22 -12.12
CA PHE A 10 -14.02 36.57 -10.80
C PHE A 10 -12.87 37.10 -9.94
N ILE A 11 -12.90 38.40 -9.66
CA ILE A 11 -12.11 39.07 -8.63
C ILE A 11 -13.11 39.65 -7.64
N ILE A 12 -13.11 39.17 -6.39
CA ILE A 12 -13.58 39.95 -5.24
C ILE A 12 -12.55 39.78 -4.12
N ILE A 13 -12.09 40.94 -3.64
CA ILE A 13 -10.96 41.22 -2.77
C ILE A 13 -11.53 41.75 -1.44
N LEU A 14 -10.97 41.28 -0.30
CA LEU A 14 -10.86 41.89 1.04
C LEU A 14 -12.19 42.22 1.78
N THR A 15 -12.29 42.29 3.11
CA THR A 15 -11.38 42.44 4.24
C THR A 15 -12.20 42.18 5.52
N GLY A 16 -11.55 41.76 6.61
CA GLY A 16 -12.20 41.73 7.91
C GLY A 16 -11.28 41.32 9.06
N CYS A 17 -10.13 41.99 9.20
CA CYS A 17 -9.38 41.99 10.46
C CYS A 17 -10.19 42.75 11.52
N ASN A 18 -10.31 42.19 12.71
CA ASN A 18 -10.55 42.98 13.91
C ASN A 18 -9.70 42.40 15.05
N GLU A 19 -8.62 43.12 15.35
CA GLU A 19 -7.82 43.00 16.57
C GLU A 19 -8.66 43.51 17.74
N LYS A 20 -8.68 42.73 18.83
CA LYS A 20 -8.86 43.27 20.18
C LYS A 20 -7.90 42.54 21.12
N ASP A 21 -6.75 43.16 21.31
CA ASP A 21 -5.91 42.95 22.47
C ASP A 21 -6.66 43.39 23.74
N SER A 22 -6.66 42.53 24.75
CA SER A 22 -6.83 42.91 26.15
C SER A 22 -6.12 41.88 27.02
N SER A 23 -4.96 42.30 27.49
CA SER A 23 -4.13 41.67 28.51
C SER A 23 -4.91 41.43 29.81
N THR A 24 -4.82 40.21 30.36
CA THR A 24 -4.89 39.98 31.81
C THR A 24 -4.02 38.78 32.14
N GLN A 25 -2.90 39.04 32.83
CA GLN A 25 -2.08 38.03 33.48
C GLN A 25 -2.84 37.47 34.68
N GLN A 26 -3.03 36.15 34.72
CA GLN A 26 -3.21 35.46 36.00
C GLN A 26 -2.70 34.01 35.92
N LYS A 27 -1.60 33.81 36.65
CA LYS A 27 -1.27 32.66 37.50
C LYS A 27 -1.13 31.26 36.87
N ASN A 28 0.11 30.76 36.95
CA ASN A 28 0.52 29.37 36.83
C ASN A 28 -0.44 28.42 37.57
N GLU A 29 -1.05 27.51 36.82
CA GLU A 29 -1.41 26.16 37.24
C GLU A 29 -0.98 25.19 36.15
N ASP A 30 -0.52 24.03 36.57
CA ASP A 30 0.36 23.12 35.84
C ASP A 30 -0.09 22.74 34.44
N ILE A 31 0.80 23.01 33.48
CA ILE A 31 0.74 22.54 32.09
C ILE A 31 0.95 21.02 32.13
N LEU A 32 -0.13 20.25 32.20
CA LEU A 32 -0.13 18.94 31.56
C LEU A 32 -0.05 19.22 30.06
N PRO A 33 1.00 18.79 29.32
CA PRO A 33 0.94 18.87 27.88
C PRO A 33 -0.09 17.83 27.44
N ASN A 34 -1.32 18.30 27.26
CA ASN A 34 -2.28 17.66 26.37
C ASN A 34 -1.69 17.77 24.97
N LYS A 35 -0.74 16.89 24.69
CA LYS A 35 -0.22 16.65 23.35
C LYS A 35 -1.34 15.89 22.64
N ILE A 36 -2.38 16.63 22.29
CA ILE A 36 -3.09 16.39 21.04
C ILE A 36 -2.04 16.65 19.96
N ALA A 37 -1.15 15.68 19.79
CA ALA A 37 -0.55 15.45 18.50
C ALA A 37 -1.71 14.93 17.65
N GLU A 38 -2.50 15.86 17.12
CA GLU A 38 -2.96 15.74 15.75
C GLU A 38 -1.69 15.67 14.88
N SER A 39 -1.02 14.52 14.94
CA SER A 39 -0.04 14.20 13.93
C SER A 39 -0.89 13.89 12.70
N ASN A 40 -1.05 14.90 11.86
CA ASN A 40 -1.14 14.75 10.43
C ASN A 40 0.14 14.05 9.92
N GLN A 41 0.39 12.82 10.41
CA GLN A 41 1.28 11.89 9.76
C GLN A 41 0.51 11.46 8.51
N GLU A 42 0.78 12.14 7.41
CA GLU A 42 0.68 11.53 6.10
C GLU A 42 1.35 10.16 6.21
N ASN A 43 0.53 9.12 6.29
CA ASN A 43 0.95 7.75 6.47
C ASN A 43 1.67 7.28 5.19
N ASN A 44 2.92 7.68 5.02
CA ASN A 44 3.79 7.30 3.92
C ASN A 44 4.02 5.78 3.98
N VAL A 45 3.53 5.08 2.97
CA VAL A 45 3.77 3.64 2.81
C VAL A 45 5.19 3.47 2.27
N ILE A 46 6.03 2.74 3.00
CA ILE A 46 7.37 2.38 2.55
C ILE A 46 7.24 1.18 1.61
N LEU A 47 7.65 1.36 0.35
CA LEU A 47 7.62 0.31 -0.65
C LEU A 47 8.82 -0.62 -0.53
N GLY A 48 8.63 -1.88 -0.92
CA GLY A 48 9.67 -2.90 -0.94
C GLY A 48 10.68 -2.71 -2.06
N GLU A 49 11.79 -3.43 -1.92
CA GLU A 49 12.90 -3.48 -2.86
C GLU A 49 12.58 -4.22 -4.17
N ASP A 50 13.42 -3.99 -5.18
CA ASP A 50 13.37 -4.68 -6.48
C ASP A 50 13.94 -6.08 -6.33
N LEU A 51 13.13 -7.08 -6.70
CA LEU A 51 13.47 -8.48 -6.55
C LEU A 51 13.18 -9.22 -7.86
N PRO A 52 14.20 -9.86 -8.47
CA PRO A 52 14.02 -10.65 -9.69
C PRO A 52 13.24 -11.94 -9.45
N GLU A 53 13.15 -12.38 -8.19
CA GLU A 53 12.34 -13.50 -7.74
C GLU A 53 11.86 -13.24 -6.31
N ILE A 54 10.58 -13.49 -6.09
CA ILE A 54 9.90 -13.41 -4.80
C ILE A 54 9.26 -14.76 -4.55
N ASN A 55 9.60 -15.37 -3.41
CA ASN A 55 8.82 -16.44 -2.79
C ASN A 55 8.29 -15.87 -1.47
N ALA A 56 6.97 -15.86 -1.26
CA ALA A 56 6.40 -15.18 -0.10
C ALA A 56 5.03 -15.70 0.31
N TYR A 57 4.63 -15.42 1.55
CA TYR A 57 3.23 -15.50 1.97
C TYR A 57 2.53 -14.16 1.85
N ALA A 58 1.30 -14.17 1.33
CA ALA A 58 0.42 -13.02 1.36
C ALA A 58 0.00 -12.74 2.82
N LYS A 59 0.18 -11.51 3.30
CA LYS A 59 -0.30 -11.08 4.62
C LYS A 59 -1.53 -10.20 4.53
N ASN A 60 -1.57 -9.31 3.53
CA ASN A 60 -2.70 -8.42 3.33
C ASN A 60 -2.80 -7.95 1.88
N ILE A 61 -4.01 -7.64 1.44
CA ILE A 61 -4.28 -6.94 0.17
C ILE A 61 -5.32 -5.86 0.46
N TYR A 62 -4.95 -4.60 0.29
CA TYR A 62 -5.80 -3.48 0.69
C TYR A 62 -5.70 -2.32 -0.29
N LYS A 63 -6.64 -1.38 -0.15
CA LYS A 63 -6.72 -0.17 -0.95
C LYS A 63 -6.60 1.04 -0.04
N LYS A 64 -5.71 1.97 -0.37
CA LYS A 64 -5.50 3.23 0.36
C LYS A 64 -5.25 4.34 -0.65
N ASN A 65 -5.95 5.47 -0.52
CA ASN A 65 -5.85 6.62 -1.43
C ASN A 65 -5.95 6.22 -2.92
N ASN A 66 -6.87 5.30 -3.22
CA ASN A 66 -7.09 4.74 -4.55
C ASN A 66 -5.94 3.88 -5.14
N VAL A 67 -4.88 3.62 -4.37
CA VAL A 67 -3.78 2.70 -4.73
C VAL A 67 -4.01 1.36 -4.05
N ILE A 68 -3.73 0.27 -4.75
CA ILE A 68 -3.86 -1.09 -4.23
C ILE A 68 -2.48 -1.60 -3.85
N TYR A 69 -2.40 -2.13 -2.64
CA TYR A 69 -1.17 -2.62 -2.03
C TYR A 69 -1.31 -4.09 -1.68
N ILE A 70 -0.20 -4.81 -1.78
CA ILE A 70 -0.02 -6.12 -1.18
C ILE A 70 1.12 -6.08 -0.17
N GLU A 71 0.86 -6.66 1.00
CA GLU A 71 1.86 -6.93 2.01
C GLU A 71 2.25 -8.41 1.92
N ILE A 72 3.54 -8.67 1.73
CA ILE A 72 4.09 -10.01 1.61
C ILE A 72 5.19 -10.24 2.65
N ASP A 73 5.29 -11.47 3.13
CA ASP A 73 6.35 -11.94 4.02
C ASP A 73 7.23 -12.92 3.25
N LEU A 74 8.44 -12.48 2.91
CA LEU A 74 9.36 -13.27 2.11
C LEU A 74 9.76 -14.55 2.84
N ILE A 75 9.86 -15.64 2.09
CA ILE A 75 10.28 -16.94 2.59
C ILE A 75 11.39 -17.49 1.70
N GLU A 76 12.21 -18.35 2.27
CA GLU A 76 13.24 -19.11 1.57
C GLU A 76 12.72 -20.54 1.36
N ILE A 77 12.82 -21.05 0.14
CA ILE A 77 12.52 -22.45 -0.16
C ILE A 77 13.84 -23.19 -0.23
N LYS A 78 14.09 -24.08 0.75
CA LYS A 78 15.25 -24.96 0.79
C LYS A 78 14.88 -26.35 0.30
N TYR A 79 15.85 -27.03 -0.29
CA TYR A 79 15.73 -28.40 -0.74
C TYR A 79 16.71 -29.23 0.08
N GLU A 80 16.20 -30.17 0.87
CA GLU A 80 17.07 -31.14 1.55
C GLU A 80 17.48 -32.24 0.56
N ASN A 81 16.54 -32.68 -0.27
CA ASN A 81 16.72 -33.64 -1.36
C ASN A 81 15.91 -33.19 -2.59
N VAL A 82 15.94 -33.97 -3.68
CA VAL A 82 15.19 -33.66 -4.92
C VAL A 82 13.68 -33.53 -4.68
N ASP A 83 13.16 -34.28 -3.70
CA ASP A 83 11.70 -34.39 -3.45
C ASP A 83 11.23 -33.59 -2.21
N ASP A 84 12.14 -33.22 -1.31
CA ASP A 84 11.78 -32.61 -0.01
C ASP A 84 12.05 -31.10 -0.01
N LYS A 85 10.96 -30.33 -0.04
CA LYS A 85 10.97 -28.86 0.09
C LYS A 85 10.70 -28.45 1.53
N ILE A 86 11.57 -27.62 2.09
CA ILE A 86 11.37 -26.98 3.39
C ILE A 86 11.26 -25.48 3.19
N ILE A 87 10.17 -24.92 3.70
CA ILE A 87 9.96 -23.48 3.73
C ILE A 87 10.58 -22.94 5.02
N VAL A 88 11.52 -22.03 4.87
CA VAL A 88 12.23 -21.41 5.97
C VAL A 88 11.98 -19.91 5.95
N ASN A 89 11.57 -19.34 7.08
CA ASN A 89 11.50 -17.90 7.26
C ASN A 89 12.30 -17.48 8.49
N ASN A 90 13.61 -17.37 8.30
CA ASN A 90 14.54 -17.02 9.38
C ASN A 90 14.53 -15.52 9.71
N ASN A 91 13.92 -14.68 8.87
CA ASN A 91 13.85 -13.24 9.07
C ASN A 91 12.53 -12.68 8.50
N PRO A 92 11.41 -12.88 9.22
CA PRO A 92 10.11 -12.41 8.77
C PRO A 92 10.10 -10.89 8.75
N LYS A 93 10.00 -10.33 7.55
CA LYS A 93 9.84 -8.89 7.35
C LYS A 93 8.76 -8.67 6.30
N ILE A 94 7.78 -7.84 6.64
CA ILE A 94 6.70 -7.52 5.72
C ILE A 94 7.21 -6.48 4.72
N ARG A 95 7.07 -6.78 3.43
CA ARG A 95 7.34 -5.86 2.32
C ARG A 95 6.02 -5.46 1.70
N THR A 96 5.90 -4.18 1.35
CA THR A 96 4.69 -3.65 0.74
C THR A 96 4.96 -3.28 -0.71
N TYR A 97 4.11 -3.73 -1.62
CA TYR A 97 4.23 -3.43 -3.04
C TYR A 97 2.92 -2.90 -3.59
N ILE A 98 3.00 -2.05 -4.61
CA ILE A 98 1.83 -1.60 -5.37
C ILE A 98 1.46 -2.67 -6.40
N ILE A 99 0.16 -2.94 -6.51
CA ILE A 99 -0.42 -3.71 -7.61
C ILE A 99 -1.22 -2.73 -8.47
N ASP A 100 -0.89 -2.68 -9.76
CA ASP A 100 -1.60 -1.85 -10.73
C ASP A 100 -1.99 -2.65 -11.99
N LYS A 101 -2.58 -1.97 -12.97
CA LYS A 101 -3.09 -2.62 -14.19
C LYS A 101 -1.98 -3.23 -15.07
N SER A 102 -0.72 -2.89 -14.82
CA SER A 102 0.42 -3.47 -15.53
C SER A 102 0.97 -4.73 -14.86
N SER A 103 0.52 -5.05 -13.64
CA SER A 103 0.88 -6.28 -12.95
C SER A 103 0.19 -7.48 -13.60
N LEU A 104 0.95 -8.52 -13.93
CA LEU A 104 0.43 -9.81 -14.38
C LEU A 104 0.08 -10.67 -13.16
N ILE A 105 -1.19 -11.08 -13.02
CA ILE A 105 -1.68 -11.71 -11.80
C ILE A 105 -2.36 -13.04 -12.15
N TYR A 106 -1.96 -14.13 -11.51
CA TYR A 106 -2.59 -15.45 -11.66
C TYR A 106 -3.17 -15.97 -10.35
N SER A 107 -4.39 -16.49 -10.39
CA SER A 107 -5.00 -17.20 -9.27
C SER A 107 -4.35 -18.57 -9.04
N ASN A 108 -4.66 -19.17 -7.89
CA ASN A 108 -4.34 -20.56 -7.57
C ASN A 108 -4.92 -21.58 -8.57
N ASP A 109 -6.02 -21.21 -9.23
CA ASP A 109 -6.68 -22.03 -10.26
C ASP A 109 -6.15 -21.72 -11.68
N CYS A 110 -4.95 -21.12 -11.79
CA CYS A 110 -4.28 -20.77 -13.05
C CYS A 110 -5.03 -19.80 -13.97
N LYS A 111 -5.97 -19.02 -13.43
CA LYS A 111 -6.67 -17.99 -14.20
C LYS A 111 -5.95 -16.65 -14.06
N GLU A 112 -5.71 -15.96 -15.18
CA GLU A 112 -5.26 -14.57 -15.14
C GLU A 112 -6.36 -13.67 -14.54
N LEU A 113 -5.95 -12.75 -13.67
CA LEU A 113 -6.84 -11.86 -12.93
C LEU A 113 -6.53 -10.41 -13.28
N THR A 114 -7.60 -9.66 -13.49
CA THR A 114 -7.52 -8.20 -13.36
C THR A 114 -7.37 -7.82 -11.88
N VAL A 115 -6.84 -6.62 -11.61
CA VAL A 115 -6.75 -6.07 -10.26
C VAL A 115 -8.12 -6.02 -9.53
N SER A 116 -9.20 -5.78 -10.28
CA SER A 116 -10.56 -5.78 -9.75
C SER A 116 -11.00 -7.18 -9.31
N GLU A 117 -10.70 -8.20 -10.11
CA GLU A 117 -10.97 -9.60 -9.76
C GLU A 117 -10.14 -10.06 -8.56
N LEU A 118 -8.85 -9.69 -8.51
CA LEU A 118 -8.00 -9.96 -7.34
C LEU A 118 -8.66 -9.46 -6.06
N PHE A 119 -9.15 -8.22 -6.06
CA PHE A 119 -9.77 -7.63 -4.87
C PHE A 119 -11.07 -8.33 -4.44
N LYS A 120 -11.79 -8.96 -5.37
CA LYS A 120 -12.99 -9.77 -5.06
C LYS A 120 -12.63 -11.09 -4.40
N ILE A 121 -11.51 -11.70 -4.77
CA ILE A 121 -11.11 -13.03 -4.28
C ILE A 121 -10.06 -12.99 -3.16
N LYS A 122 -9.53 -11.81 -2.82
CA LYS A 122 -8.41 -11.64 -1.88
C LYS A 122 -8.60 -12.38 -0.55
N GLU A 123 -9.82 -12.40 0.00
CA GLU A 123 -10.10 -13.07 1.28
C GLU A 123 -9.93 -14.59 1.18
N LYS A 124 -10.24 -15.19 0.02
CA LYS A 124 -9.99 -16.61 -0.23
C LYS A 124 -8.49 -16.87 -0.26
N LEU A 125 -7.73 -16.04 -0.99
CA LEU A 125 -6.28 -16.18 -1.15
C LEU A 125 -5.53 -15.99 0.17
N LEU A 126 -5.92 -15.00 0.98
CA LEU A 126 -5.26 -14.68 2.25
C LEU A 126 -5.51 -15.74 3.34
N LYS A 127 -6.64 -16.45 3.28
CA LYS A 127 -6.98 -17.51 4.25
C LYS A 127 -6.32 -18.85 3.93
N ASP A 128 -5.91 -19.07 2.69
CA ASP A 128 -5.25 -20.29 2.28
C ASP A 128 -3.75 -20.20 2.56
N HIS A 129 -3.34 -20.71 3.72
CA HIS A 129 -1.95 -20.72 4.16
C HIS A 129 -1.05 -21.70 3.39
N SER A 130 -1.61 -22.52 2.50
CA SER A 130 -0.82 -23.39 1.62
C SER A 130 -0.29 -22.67 0.38
N ILE A 131 -0.85 -21.50 0.05
CA ILE A 131 -0.45 -20.72 -1.12
C ILE A 131 0.87 -20.01 -0.83
N ILE A 132 1.88 -20.33 -1.63
CA ILE A 132 3.07 -19.50 -1.78
C ILE A 132 2.82 -18.52 -2.94
N ILE A 133 3.18 -17.26 -2.78
CA ILE A 133 3.23 -16.32 -3.90
C ILE A 133 4.60 -16.47 -4.54
N VAL A 134 4.60 -16.64 -5.86
CA VAL A 134 5.78 -16.45 -6.70
C VAL A 134 5.61 -15.18 -7.51
N GLY A 135 6.60 -14.29 -7.54
CA GLY A 135 6.47 -13.04 -8.28
C GLY A 135 7.79 -12.33 -8.54
N THR A 136 7.68 -11.14 -9.12
CA THR A 136 8.82 -10.23 -9.36
C THR A 136 8.37 -8.79 -9.09
N SER A 137 9.31 -7.94 -8.67
CA SER A 137 9.05 -6.53 -8.37
C SER A 137 10.06 -5.60 -9.05
N GLU A 138 9.62 -4.39 -9.35
CA GLU A 138 10.47 -3.31 -9.85
C GLU A 138 9.90 -1.95 -9.41
N HIS A 139 10.75 -1.05 -8.93
CA HIS A 139 10.42 0.27 -8.42
C HIS A 139 9.26 0.25 -7.39
N GLY A 140 9.27 -0.72 -6.47
CA GLY A 140 8.23 -0.86 -5.44
C GLY A 140 6.86 -1.33 -5.97
N LYS A 141 6.80 -1.82 -7.20
CA LYS A 141 5.59 -2.36 -7.84
C LYS A 141 5.76 -3.84 -8.17
N MET A 142 4.66 -4.59 -8.09
CA MET A 142 4.64 -5.96 -8.58
C MET A 142 4.55 -5.97 -10.10
N LYS A 143 5.48 -6.69 -10.75
CA LYS A 143 5.43 -6.97 -12.19
C LYS A 143 4.63 -8.23 -12.48
N SER A 144 4.90 -9.29 -11.72
CA SER A 144 4.15 -10.53 -11.78
C SER A 144 3.82 -11.04 -10.38
N LEU A 145 2.68 -11.71 -10.25
CA LEU A 145 2.21 -12.27 -9.01
C LEU A 145 1.38 -13.52 -9.26
N ASN A 146 1.88 -14.66 -8.84
CA ASN A 146 1.28 -15.96 -9.03
C ASN A 146 0.91 -16.55 -7.67
N PHE A 147 -0.38 -16.73 -7.42
CA PHE A 147 -0.92 -17.30 -6.19
C PHE A 147 -1.03 -18.83 -6.25
N GLY A 148 0.04 -19.54 -6.56
CA GLY A 148 0.05 -21.02 -6.47
C GLY A 148 -0.30 -21.79 -7.74
N CYS A 149 -0.35 -21.14 -8.91
CA CYS A 149 -0.40 -21.81 -10.20
C CYS A 149 1.01 -22.21 -10.64
N TYR A 150 1.47 -23.37 -10.17
CA TYR A 150 2.73 -23.96 -10.60
C TYR A 150 2.40 -25.03 -11.63
N GLY A 151 2.79 -24.80 -12.89
CA GLY A 151 2.51 -25.70 -14.01
C GLY A 151 3.06 -27.11 -13.82
#